data_AF-A0A8I0S449-F1
#
_entry.id   AF-A0A8I0S449-F1
#
_cell.length_a   1.000
_cell.length_b   1.000
_cell.length_c   1.000
_cell.angle_alpha   90.00
_cell.angle_beta   90.00
_cell.angle_gamma   90.00
#
_symmetry.space_group_name_H-M   'P 1'
#
loop_
_entity.id
_entity.type
_entity.pdbx_description
1 polymer ?
#
loop_
_entity_poly.entity_id
_entity_poly.type
_entity_poly.pdbx_seq_one_letter_code
_entity_poly.pdbx_strand_id
1 'polypeptide(L)'
;MNAEHIVTYMNAIFERQAFEKNYIQKGGDISLLVWKQSDDGTGRYDPNWSLIDNDDPIYKEKISQLAEQVTGCLISWLECAKTKMIPDGYILMPKEPTQELIDNEMEGKVLPAVMGSHERAVENFKIRYRKMIAAQSKINLLSTD
;
A
#
# COMPACT_ATOMS: atom_id res chain seq x y z
N MET A 1 -2.08 11.75 -24.92
CA MET A 1 -1.98 11.56 -23.46
C MET A 1 -2.78 10.30 -23.12
N ASN A 2 -2.13 9.24 -22.65
CA ASN A 2 -2.71 7.90 -22.54
C ASN A 2 -3.55 7.76 -21.25
N ALA A 3 -4.64 6.99 -21.25
CA ALA A 3 -5.57 6.89 -20.11
C ALA A 3 -4.91 6.34 -18.83
N GLU A 4 -3.94 5.43 -18.98
CA GLU A 4 -3.14 4.90 -17.86
C GLU A 4 -2.37 5.99 -17.12
N HIS A 5 -1.78 6.95 -17.84
CA HIS A 5 -1.06 8.08 -17.24
C HIS A 5 -1.98 8.96 -16.39
N ILE A 6 -3.25 9.11 -16.77
CA ILE A 6 -4.24 9.93 -16.05
C ILE A 6 -4.65 9.24 -14.74
N VAL A 7 -4.89 7.93 -14.77
CA VAL A 7 -5.29 7.14 -13.58
C VAL A 7 -4.15 7.05 -12.56
N THR A 8 -2.91 6.81 -13.01
CA THR A 8 -1.74 6.80 -12.13
C THR A 8 -1.49 8.18 -11.50
N TYR A 9 -1.72 9.26 -12.27
CA TYR A 9 -1.57 10.63 -11.80
C TYR A 9 -2.61 11.03 -10.75
N MET A 10 -3.89 10.67 -10.94
CA MET A 10 -4.94 10.96 -9.94
C MET A 10 -4.69 10.21 -8.62
N ASN A 11 -4.21 8.97 -8.67
CA ASN A 11 -3.88 8.21 -7.47
C ASN A 11 -2.71 8.83 -6.67
N ALA A 12 -1.68 9.35 -7.33
CA ALA A 12 -0.54 9.98 -6.63
C ALA A 12 -0.95 11.23 -5.82
N ILE A 13 -1.91 12.02 -6.32
CA ILE A 13 -2.41 13.20 -5.62
C ILE A 13 -3.20 12.82 -4.36
N PHE A 14 -4.11 11.84 -4.47
CA PHE A 14 -4.89 11.35 -3.34
C PHE A 14 -4.00 10.69 -2.28
N GLU A 15 -3.02 9.88 -2.70
CA GLU A 15 -2.08 9.24 -1.79
C GLU A 15 -1.17 10.24 -1.09
N ARG A 16 -0.72 11.31 -1.79
CA ARG A 16 0.01 12.41 -1.15
C ARG A 16 -0.81 13.08 -0.05
N GLN A 17 -2.09 13.39 -0.31
CA GLN A 17 -2.97 13.99 0.70
C GLN A 17 -3.21 13.04 1.89
N ALA A 18 -3.37 11.75 1.63
CA ALA A 18 -3.51 10.74 2.68
C ALA A 18 -2.23 10.65 3.53
N PHE A 19 -1.06 10.67 2.89
CA PHE A 19 0.23 10.75 3.55
C PHE A 19 0.37 12.00 4.42
N GLU A 20 0.11 13.19 3.89
CA GLU A 20 0.21 14.47 4.63
C GLU A 20 -0.64 14.43 5.91
N LYS A 21 -1.89 13.99 5.78
CA LYS A 21 -2.80 13.84 6.93
C LYS A 21 -2.24 12.86 7.96
N ASN A 22 -1.74 11.70 7.52
CA ASN A 22 -1.17 10.70 8.43
C ASN A 22 0.08 11.23 9.14
N TYR A 23 0.98 11.86 8.39
CA TYR A 23 2.24 12.41 8.90
C TYR A 23 1.98 13.47 9.99
N ILE A 24 1.05 14.41 9.73
CA ILE A 24 0.63 15.43 10.70
C ILE A 24 -0.01 14.78 11.94
N GLN A 25 -0.92 13.81 11.75
CA GLN A 25 -1.55 13.10 12.87
C GLN A 25 -0.56 12.33 13.76
N LYS A 26 0.61 11.96 13.22
CA LYS A 26 1.69 11.29 13.95
C LYS A 26 2.71 12.28 14.55
N GLY A 27 2.43 13.57 14.51
CA GLY A 27 3.26 14.61 15.10
C GLY A 27 4.36 15.13 14.18
N GLY A 28 4.34 14.76 12.89
CA GLY A 28 5.20 15.37 11.89
C GLY A 28 4.75 16.79 11.54
N ASP A 29 5.68 17.62 11.06
CA ASP A 29 5.42 18.98 10.64
C ASP A 29 5.86 19.20 9.19
N ILE A 30 4.98 19.80 8.39
CA ILE A 30 5.22 20.14 6.98
C ILE A 30 4.95 21.63 6.71
N SER A 31 4.67 22.43 7.74
CA SER A 31 4.24 23.83 7.61
C SER A 31 5.28 24.73 6.93
N LEU A 32 6.56 24.40 7.06
CA LEU A 32 7.68 25.10 6.43
C LEU A 32 8.05 24.54 5.05
N LEU A 33 7.30 23.56 4.54
CA LEU A 33 7.57 22.90 3.28
C LEU A 33 6.52 23.26 2.24
N VAL A 34 6.92 23.23 0.97
CA VAL A 34 6.02 23.40 -0.17
C VAL A 34 6.18 22.23 -1.12
N TRP A 35 5.07 21.69 -1.59
CA TRP A 35 5.08 20.65 -2.60
C TRP A 35 5.43 21.24 -3.97
N LYS A 36 6.42 20.67 -4.63
CA LYS A 36 6.81 20.96 -6.01
C LYS A 36 6.50 19.76 -6.87
N GLN A 37 5.46 19.90 -7.70
CA GLN A 37 5.08 18.89 -8.67
C GLN A 37 5.92 19.06 -9.95
N SER A 38 6.38 17.94 -10.50
CA SER A 38 7.06 17.83 -11.78
C SER A 38 6.07 17.50 -12.89
N ASP A 39 6.43 17.84 -14.14
CA ASP A 39 5.59 17.63 -15.33
C ASP A 39 5.35 16.13 -15.65
N ASP A 40 6.19 15.25 -15.14
CA ASP A 40 6.06 13.79 -15.27
C ASP A 40 5.10 13.16 -14.24
N GLY A 41 4.46 13.98 -13.39
CA GLY A 41 3.54 13.54 -12.35
C GLY A 41 4.22 13.14 -11.04
N THR A 42 5.55 13.19 -10.98
CA THR A 42 6.29 13.06 -9.72
C THR A 42 6.31 14.39 -8.96
N GLY A 43 6.93 14.41 -7.80
CA GLY A 43 7.21 15.65 -7.09
C GLY A 43 7.96 15.42 -5.80
N ARG A 44 8.30 16.52 -5.13
CA ARG A 44 9.00 16.51 -3.85
C ARG A 44 8.60 17.69 -2.98
N TYR A 45 8.90 17.61 -1.69
CA TYR A 45 8.85 18.77 -0.83
C TYR A 45 10.16 19.54 -0.95
N ASP A 46 10.05 20.85 -1.12
CA ASP A 46 11.16 21.79 -1.00
C ASP A 46 10.88 22.72 0.19
N PRO A 47 11.92 23.31 0.82
CA PRO A 47 11.73 24.36 1.82
C PRO A 47 10.93 25.54 1.26
N ASN A 48 9.96 26.03 2.02
CA ASN A 48 9.21 27.22 1.68
C ASN A 48 9.94 28.48 2.17
N TRP A 49 10.98 28.89 1.43
CA TRP A 49 11.78 30.07 1.78
C TRP A 49 10.98 31.38 1.90
N SER A 50 9.78 31.46 1.32
CA SER A 50 8.92 32.63 1.48
C SER A 50 8.27 32.75 2.87
N LEU A 51 8.21 31.65 3.63
CA LEU A 51 7.70 31.63 5.01
C LEU A 51 8.82 31.61 6.06
N ILE A 52 10.07 31.46 5.63
CA ILE A 52 11.23 31.29 6.50
C ILE A 52 11.97 32.63 6.58
N ASP A 53 11.63 33.42 7.58
CA ASP A 53 12.33 34.67 7.91
C ASP A 53 13.46 34.39 8.92
N ASN A 54 14.39 33.50 8.53
CA ASN A 54 15.55 33.17 9.34
C ASN A 54 16.75 32.86 8.44
N ASP A 55 17.79 33.69 8.56
CA ASP A 55 19.01 33.59 7.78
C ASP A 55 20.12 32.70 8.39
N ASP A 56 19.88 32.11 9.56
CA ASP A 56 20.80 31.14 10.18
C ASP A 56 21.05 29.94 9.24
N PRO A 57 22.29 29.74 8.76
CA PRO A 57 22.63 28.62 7.89
C PRO A 57 22.31 27.25 8.50
N ILE A 58 22.45 27.10 9.82
CA ILE A 58 22.16 25.83 10.51
C ILE A 58 20.67 25.56 10.50
N TYR A 59 19.86 26.60 10.69
CA TYR A 59 18.41 26.48 10.63
C TYR A 59 17.93 26.16 9.21
N LYS A 60 18.45 26.86 8.19
CA LYS A 60 18.16 26.58 6.78
C LYS A 60 18.51 25.14 6.41
N GLU A 61 19.67 24.65 6.84
CA GLU A 61 20.11 23.28 6.60
C GLU A 61 19.14 22.26 7.22
N LYS A 62 18.68 22.50 8.45
CA LYS A 62 17.68 21.62 9.09
C LYS A 62 16.37 21.55 8.31
N ILE A 63 15.91 22.65 7.74
CA ILE A 63 14.68 22.66 6.93
C ILE A 63 14.90 21.92 5.61
N SER A 64 16.05 22.08 4.97
CA SER A 64 16.42 21.30 3.78
C SER A 64 16.44 19.80 4.07
N GLN A 65 17.06 19.38 5.18
CA GLN A 65 17.08 17.98 5.61
C GLN A 65 15.68 17.45 5.93
N LEU A 66 14.82 18.26 6.55
CA LEU A 66 13.42 17.91 6.78
C LEU A 66 12.68 17.69 5.44
N ALA A 67 12.88 18.57 4.46
CA ALA A 67 12.27 18.45 3.14
C ALA A 67 12.65 17.14 2.43
N GLU A 68 13.94 16.78 2.50
CA GLU A 68 14.45 15.50 1.98
C GLU A 68 13.85 14.30 2.71
N GLN A 69 13.80 14.36 4.05
CA GLN A 69 13.25 13.29 4.87
C GLN A 69 11.77 13.06 4.57
N VAL A 70 10.96 14.12 4.55
CA VAL A 70 9.51 14.03 4.28
C VAL A 70 9.27 13.49 2.86
N THR A 71 10.08 13.93 1.88
CA THR A 71 10.03 13.42 0.51
C THR A 71 10.34 11.91 0.47
N GLY A 72 11.37 11.44 1.16
CA GLY A 72 11.70 10.01 1.24
C GLY A 72 10.59 9.17 1.89
N CYS A 73 9.94 9.71 2.94
CA CYS A 73 8.79 9.07 3.55
C CYS A 73 7.59 8.98 2.60
N LEU A 74 7.30 10.04 1.84
CA LEU A 74 6.24 10.03 0.84
C LEU A 74 6.52 9.02 -0.27
N ILE A 75 7.74 8.95 -0.80
CA ILE A 75 8.10 7.96 -1.83
C ILE A 75 7.87 6.55 -1.30
N SER A 76 8.31 6.27 -0.07
CA SER A 76 8.08 4.96 0.57
C SER A 76 6.58 4.66 0.72
N TRP A 77 5.78 5.66 1.12
CA TRP A 77 4.31 5.53 1.18
C TRP A 77 3.71 5.18 -0.18
N LEU A 78 4.11 5.90 -1.23
CA LEU A 78 3.61 5.69 -2.59
C LEU A 78 3.97 4.30 -3.12
N GLU A 79 5.18 3.81 -2.86
CA GLU A 79 5.57 2.44 -3.22
C GLU A 79 4.76 1.39 -2.44
N CYS A 80 4.47 1.64 -1.16
CA CYS A 80 3.55 0.79 -0.40
C CYS A 80 2.10 0.86 -0.92
N ALA A 81 1.63 2.02 -1.36
CA ALA A 81 0.30 2.18 -1.93
C ALA A 81 0.18 1.44 -3.28
N LYS A 82 1.20 1.53 -4.14
CA LYS A 82 1.29 0.77 -5.39
C LYS A 82 1.25 -0.74 -5.16
N THR A 83 1.97 -1.24 -4.16
CA THR A 83 1.97 -2.68 -3.83
C THR A 83 0.65 -3.16 -3.19
N LYS A 84 -0.15 -2.25 -2.64
CA LYS A 84 -1.52 -2.51 -2.15
C LYS A 84 -2.59 -2.33 -3.21
N MET A 85 -2.27 -1.80 -4.39
CA MET A 85 -3.19 -1.81 -5.52
C MET A 85 -3.36 -3.24 -6.00
N ILE A 86 -4.41 -3.88 -5.49
CA ILE A 86 -4.95 -5.10 -6.05
C ILE A 86 -5.56 -4.71 -7.40
N PRO A 87 -5.17 -5.34 -8.53
CA PRO A 87 -5.75 -5.00 -9.83
C PRO A 87 -7.27 -5.18 -9.82
N ASP A 88 -7.98 -4.44 -10.67
CA ASP A 88 -9.44 -4.56 -10.78
C ASP A 88 -9.84 -6.02 -11.07
N GLY A 89 -10.78 -6.54 -10.28
CA GLY A 89 -11.23 -7.94 -10.35
C GLY A 89 -10.46 -8.92 -9.47
N TYR A 90 -9.45 -8.47 -8.71
CA TYR A 90 -8.70 -9.29 -7.76
C TYR A 90 -9.03 -8.92 -6.31
N ILE A 91 -8.89 -9.86 -5.37
CA ILE A 91 -9.16 -9.65 -3.93
C ILE A 91 -7.95 -10.13 -3.12
N LEU A 92 -7.55 -9.36 -2.10
CA LEU A 92 -6.56 -9.78 -1.12
C LEU A 92 -7.20 -10.80 -0.17
N MET A 93 -6.63 -12.01 -0.11
CA MET A 93 -7.16 -13.11 0.69
C MET A 93 -7.25 -12.73 2.19
N PRO A 94 -8.45 -12.70 2.80
CA PRO A 94 -8.59 -12.40 4.22
C PRO A 94 -8.13 -13.56 5.11
N LYS A 95 -7.93 -13.24 6.38
CA LYS A 95 -7.44 -14.15 7.42
C LYS A 95 -8.43 -15.28 7.75
N GLU A 96 -9.71 -15.09 7.46
CA GLU A 96 -10.76 -16.11 7.51
C GLU A 96 -11.49 -16.17 6.16
N PRO A 97 -11.51 -17.33 5.49
CA PRO A 97 -12.11 -17.46 4.17
C PRO A 97 -13.65 -17.46 4.25
N THR A 98 -14.30 -16.60 3.46
CA THR A 98 -15.74 -16.65 3.21
C THR A 98 -16.04 -17.50 1.96
N GLN A 99 -17.29 -17.96 1.78
CA GLN A 99 -17.68 -18.76 0.61
C GLN A 99 -17.44 -18.02 -0.71
N GLU A 100 -17.70 -16.71 -0.75
CA GLU A 100 -17.43 -15.86 -1.92
C GLU A 100 -15.94 -15.83 -2.30
N LEU A 101 -15.04 -15.90 -1.32
CA LEU A 101 -13.60 -15.99 -1.57
C LEU A 101 -13.17 -17.36 -2.09
N ILE A 102 -13.85 -18.42 -1.65
CA ILE A 102 -13.63 -19.76 -2.18
C ILE A 102 -14.00 -19.79 -3.66
N ASP A 103 -15.13 -19.20 -4.02
CA ASP A 103 -15.61 -19.17 -5.40
C ASP A 103 -14.66 -18.33 -6.28
N ASN A 104 -14.22 -17.16 -5.80
CA ASN A 104 -13.24 -16.33 -6.50
C ASN A 104 -11.84 -16.99 -6.63
N GLU A 105 -11.39 -17.76 -5.64
CA GLU A 105 -10.12 -18.53 -5.71
C GLU A 105 -10.21 -19.68 -6.72
N MET A 106 -11.35 -20.39 -6.77
CA MET A 106 -11.59 -21.46 -7.76
C MET A 106 -11.62 -20.93 -9.19
N GLU A 107 -11.97 -19.66 -9.36
CA GLU A 107 -11.91 -18.93 -10.63
C GLU A 107 -10.53 -18.29 -10.92
N GLY A 108 -9.55 -18.44 -10.02
CA GLY A 108 -8.18 -17.92 -10.19
C GLY A 108 -8.03 -16.42 -9.95
N LYS A 109 -8.98 -15.77 -9.26
CA LYS A 109 -9.03 -14.32 -9.01
C LYS A 109 -8.36 -13.89 -7.70
N VAL A 110 -7.76 -14.82 -6.96
CA VAL A 110 -7.09 -14.56 -5.68
C VAL A 110 -5.59 -14.84 -5.82
N LEU A 111 -4.76 -13.88 -5.40
CA LEU A 111 -3.30 -14.01 -5.46
C LEU A 111 -2.76 -14.55 -4.12
N PRO A 112 -1.92 -15.60 -4.13
CA PRO A 112 -1.30 -16.09 -2.91
C PRO A 112 -0.29 -15.08 -2.36
N ALA A 113 -0.33 -14.83 -1.05
CA ALA A 113 0.55 -13.88 -0.35
C ALA A 113 2.03 -14.30 -0.26
N VAL A 114 2.47 -15.33 -1.00
CA VAL A 114 3.83 -15.87 -0.92
C VAL A 114 4.51 -15.73 -2.28
N MET A 115 5.62 -14.98 -2.32
CA MET A 115 6.49 -14.78 -3.49
C MET A 115 7.19 -16.09 -3.91
N GLY A 116 6.45 -17.01 -4.52
CA GLY A 116 6.92 -18.27 -5.10
C GLY A 116 5.93 -18.75 -6.17
N SER A 117 6.34 -19.68 -7.05
CA SER A 117 5.54 -20.04 -8.23
C SER A 117 4.08 -20.32 -7.86
N HIS A 118 3.17 -19.60 -8.51
CA HIS A 118 1.73 -19.62 -8.27
C HIS A 118 1.19 -21.06 -8.19
N GLU A 119 1.64 -21.92 -9.11
CA GLU A 119 1.30 -23.35 -9.14
C GLU A 119 1.63 -24.07 -7.84
N ARG A 120 2.82 -23.83 -7.26
CA ARG A 120 3.26 -24.48 -6.03
C ARG A 120 2.49 -23.97 -4.81
N ALA A 121 2.11 -22.69 -4.81
CA ALA A 121 1.26 -22.13 -3.77
C ALA A 121 -0.15 -22.74 -3.81
N VAL A 122 -0.74 -22.86 -5.01
CA VAL A 122 -2.05 -23.48 -5.24
C VAL A 122 -2.04 -24.97 -4.84
N GLU A 123 -1.01 -25.72 -5.23
CA GLU A 123 -0.86 -27.14 -4.88
C GLU A 123 -0.77 -27.33 -3.35
N ASN A 124 0.08 -26.56 -2.68
CA ASN A 124 0.24 -26.60 -1.23
C ASN A 124 -1.04 -26.18 -0.49
N PHE A 125 -1.82 -25.26 -1.07
CA PHE A 125 -3.12 -24.88 -0.53
C PHE A 125 -4.14 -26.02 -0.68
N LYS A 126 -4.29 -26.63 -1.88
CA LYS A 126 -5.16 -27.79 -2.11
C LYS A 126 -4.88 -28.92 -1.12
N ILE A 127 -3.60 -29.22 -0.87
CA ILE A 127 -3.19 -30.25 0.10
C ILE A 127 -3.62 -29.88 1.53
N ARG A 128 -3.37 -28.64 1.97
CA ARG A 128 -3.75 -28.17 3.31
C ARG A 128 -5.27 -28.14 3.49
N TYR A 129 -5.99 -27.68 2.48
CA TYR A 129 -7.44 -27.59 2.48
C TYR A 129 -8.11 -28.97 2.56
N ARG A 130 -7.66 -29.94 1.76
CA ARG A 130 -8.16 -31.33 1.84
C ARG A 130 -7.95 -31.94 3.23
N LYS A 131 -6.80 -31.67 3.87
CA LYS A 131 -6.52 -32.13 5.23
C LYS A 131 -7.46 -31.48 6.26
N MET A 132 -7.75 -30.20 6.10
CA MET A 132 -8.63 -29.45 7.00
C MET A 132 -10.09 -29.93 6.90
N ILE A 133 -10.62 -30.12 5.68
CA ILE A 133 -11.96 -30.67 5.47
C ILE A 133 -12.06 -32.09 6.06
N ALA A 134 -11.07 -32.95 5.81
CA ALA A 134 -11.06 -34.30 6.37
C ALA A 134 -11.01 -34.31 7.91
N ALA A 135 -10.31 -33.35 8.52
CA ALA A 135 -10.29 -33.19 9.98
C ALA A 135 -11.65 -32.69 10.50
N GLN A 136 -12.28 -31.75 9.82
CA GLN A 136 -13.60 -31.24 10.18
C GLN A 136 -14.69 -32.31 10.05
N SER A 137 -14.65 -33.13 9.00
CA SER A 137 -15.57 -34.27 8.84
C SER A 137 -15.43 -35.27 9.99
N LYS A 138 -14.21 -35.52 10.48
CA LYS A 138 -13.97 -36.40 11.63
C LYS A 138 -14.51 -35.81 12.94
N ILE A 139 -14.36 -34.50 13.13
CA ILE A 139 -14.92 -33.80 14.30
C ILE A 139 -16.44 -33.86 14.28
N ASN A 140 -17.05 -33.59 13.12
CA ASN A 140 -18.50 -33.62 12.96
C ASN A 140 -19.09 -35.03 13.18
N LEU A 141 -18.35 -36.08 12.81
CA LEU A 141 -18.74 -37.47 13.07
C LEU A 141 -18.64 -37.85 14.56
N LEU A 142 -17.65 -37.33 15.28
CA LEU A 142 -17.46 -37.55 16.72
C LEU A 142 -18.43 -36.74 17.60
N SER A 143 -19.05 -35.68 17.06
CA SER A 143 -20.06 -34.86 17.75
C SER A 143 -21.50 -35.36 17.56
N THR A 144 -21.69 -36.47 16.83
CA THR A 144 -22.99 -37.10 16.55
C THR A 144 -23.23 -38.43 17.28
N ASP A 145 -22.31 -38.83 18.17
CA ASP A 145 -22.51 -39.87 19.18
C ASP A 145 -22.72 -39.22 20.57
#